data_AF-A0A959WRT5-F1
#
_entry.id   AF-A0A959WRT5-F1
#
_cell.length_a   1.000
_cell.length_b   1.000
_cell.length_c   1.000
_cell.angle_alpha   90.00
_cell.angle_beta   90.00
_cell.angle_gamma   90.00
#
_symmetry.space_group_name_H-M   'P 1'
#
loop_
_entity.id
_entity.type
_entity.pdbx_description
1 polymer ?
#
loop_
_entity_poly.entity_id
_entity_poly.type
_entity_poly.pdbx_seq_one_letter_code
_entity_poly.pdbx_strand_id
1 'polypeptide(L)'
;MPLRRFIPFLLAVPAVAFLWAVAPALSTTPYRPAAVDFEQRVPPVQKLRDATARTAEHGAAHGHYGAHGPVLFRSRPITAPHRFDLVGIAGATHAYEYRARAAGGGWSRWMEADNGDPVYAGGSDEVQVRSRNRPIRGTLHYVNVAGDTTTAGGLLNGLRSAVNSAVVTLAGTAVPDASAAAREPDFITRGEWGANRRQGGCKPRDKPDMGRVKAGVIHHTVSSNDYSEAEVPGIVLGICRFHRNGNGWDDIGYNALVDRFGNVYQGRAGGMSRPVIGAHAEGVNTQTTGVAAIGDFTRKRPSRKLQRGLIRYLAWKLEISGVPAEGSTHLKSTGGPSQKTPKGERMRVKTIFNHGTTNYTACAGARLNKLIPKIRRKVANRIG
;
A
#
# COMPACT_ATOMS: atom_id res chain seq x y z
N MET A 1 -26.29 60.43 3.40
CA MET A 1 -25.70 59.30 4.17
C MET A 1 -26.86 58.42 4.64
N PRO A 2 -26.84 57.06 4.57
CA PRO A 2 -25.66 56.18 4.56
C PRO A 2 -25.82 54.90 3.69
N LEU A 3 -25.39 54.89 2.42
CA LEU A 3 -25.09 53.62 1.71
C LEU A 3 -23.65 53.12 1.95
N ARG A 4 -22.79 53.96 2.56
CA ARG A 4 -21.37 53.67 2.82
C ARG A 4 -21.11 52.75 4.03
N ARG A 5 -22.12 52.36 4.81
CA ARG A 5 -21.95 51.49 5.99
C ARG A 5 -22.24 50.00 5.75
N PHE A 6 -22.76 49.62 4.58
CA PHE A 6 -23.11 48.22 4.26
C PHE A 6 -22.08 47.47 3.41
N ILE A 7 -21.17 48.19 2.73
CA ILE A 7 -20.11 47.58 1.92
C ILE A 7 -19.10 46.74 2.75
N PRO A 8 -18.64 47.15 3.95
CA PRO A 8 -17.71 46.31 4.72
C PRO A 8 -18.35 45.02 5.27
N PHE A 9 -19.67 44.97 5.45
CA PHE A 9 -20.38 43.77 5.91
C PHE A 9 -20.57 42.72 4.78
N LEU A 10 -20.79 43.17 3.54
CA LEU A 10 -20.94 42.27 2.37
C LEU A 10 -19.63 41.60 1.94
N LEU A 11 -18.47 42.20 2.23
CA LEU A 11 -17.15 41.62 1.97
C LEU A 11 -16.58 40.81 3.14
N ALA A 12 -16.99 41.08 4.38
CA ALA A 12 -16.51 40.37 5.56
C ALA A 12 -17.04 38.93 5.66
N VAL A 13 -18.32 38.69 5.32
CA VAL A 13 -18.92 37.35 5.42
C VAL A 13 -18.26 36.33 4.47
N PRO A 14 -18.03 36.64 3.18
CA PRO A 14 -17.31 35.74 2.29
C PRO A 14 -15.85 35.50 2.72
N ALA A 15 -15.18 36.53 3.24
CA ALA A 15 -13.80 36.41 3.71
C ALA A 15 -13.68 35.53 4.97
N VAL A 16 -14.60 35.69 5.93
CA VAL A 16 -14.66 34.84 7.14
C VAL A 16 -15.04 33.41 6.77
N ALA A 17 -16.00 33.21 5.86
CA ALA A 17 -16.38 31.88 5.37
C ALA A 17 -15.22 31.19 4.63
N PHE A 18 -14.48 31.93 3.81
CA PHE A 18 -13.28 31.43 3.13
C PHE A 18 -12.20 31.04 4.13
N LEU A 19 -11.85 31.93 5.06
CA LEU A 19 -10.85 31.69 6.11
C LEU A 19 -11.23 30.47 6.95
N TRP A 20 -12.50 30.34 7.32
CA TRP A 20 -12.99 29.18 8.07
C TRP A 20 -12.91 27.89 7.24
N ALA A 21 -13.26 27.93 5.96
CA ALA A 21 -13.19 26.79 5.06
C ALA A 21 -11.75 26.28 4.86
N VAL A 22 -10.76 27.18 4.78
CA VAL A 22 -9.35 26.85 4.55
C VAL A 22 -8.50 26.79 5.82
N ALA A 23 -9.02 27.18 6.98
CA ALA A 23 -8.31 27.11 8.25
C ALA A 23 -7.62 25.75 8.51
N PRO A 24 -8.23 24.59 8.20
CA PRO A 24 -7.57 23.29 8.35
C PRO A 24 -6.33 23.08 7.47
N ALA A 25 -6.11 23.94 6.47
CA ALA A 25 -4.98 23.90 5.53
C ALA A 25 -3.89 24.94 5.84
N LEU A 26 -4.11 25.86 6.78
CA LEU A 26 -3.11 26.85 7.23
C LEU A 26 -2.10 26.19 8.19
N SER A 27 -1.27 25.31 7.64
CA SER A 27 -0.31 24.50 8.39
C SER A 27 0.95 24.29 7.55
N THR A 28 2.10 24.17 8.20
CA THR A 28 3.37 23.78 7.57
C THR A 28 3.44 22.28 7.30
N THR A 29 2.48 21.49 7.80
CA THR A 29 2.33 20.08 7.45
C THR A 29 1.45 19.93 6.20
N PRO A 30 1.79 19.03 5.26
CA PRO A 30 0.99 18.78 4.08
C PRO A 30 -0.48 18.45 4.42
N TYR A 31 -1.40 19.23 3.85
CA TYR A 31 -2.84 19.00 3.99
C TYR A 31 -3.19 17.66 3.37
N ARG A 32 -4.05 16.91 4.07
CA ARG A 32 -4.64 15.69 3.52
C ARG A 32 -6.12 15.65 3.87
N PRO A 33 -6.96 15.16 2.97
CA PRO A 33 -8.36 14.90 3.28
C PRO A 33 -8.53 13.76 4.29
N ALA A 34 -9.71 13.68 4.89
CA ALA A 34 -10.09 12.51 5.69
C ALA A 34 -10.47 11.37 4.74
N ALA A 35 -9.79 10.23 4.84
CA ALA A 35 -10.12 9.06 4.03
C ALA A 35 -11.47 8.45 4.44
N VAL A 36 -12.20 7.93 3.44
CA VAL A 36 -13.53 7.31 3.61
C VAL A 36 -13.48 5.89 3.04
N ASP A 37 -14.11 4.96 3.77
CA ASP A 37 -14.23 3.56 3.37
C ASP A 37 -15.69 3.27 3.03
N PHE A 38 -15.91 2.45 2.01
CA PHE A 38 -17.24 2.00 1.64
C PHE A 38 -17.15 0.63 0.95
N GLU A 39 -18.29 -0.04 0.88
CA GLU A 39 -18.34 -1.45 0.49
C GLU A 39 -19.44 -1.72 -0.52
N GLN A 40 -19.21 -2.73 -1.35
CA GLN A 40 -20.19 -3.26 -2.30
C GLN A 40 -20.00 -4.77 -2.41
N ARG A 41 -21.09 -5.55 -2.39
CA ARG A 41 -20.98 -6.98 -2.69
C ARG A 41 -20.50 -7.17 -4.13
N VAL A 42 -19.62 -8.13 -4.36
CA VAL A 42 -19.21 -8.50 -5.72
C VAL A 42 -20.45 -9.03 -6.46
N PRO A 43 -20.88 -8.40 -7.58
CA PRO A 43 -21.99 -8.89 -8.38
C PRO A 43 -21.68 -10.26 -8.99
N PRO A 44 -22.69 -11.03 -9.41
CA PRO A 44 -22.47 -12.33 -10.05
C PRO A 44 -21.49 -12.25 -11.23
N VAL A 45 -20.42 -13.06 -11.16
CA VAL A 45 -19.41 -13.15 -12.22
C VAL A 45 -19.84 -14.15 -13.30
N GLN A 46 -19.58 -13.81 -14.56
CA GLN A 46 -19.94 -14.65 -15.70
C GLN A 46 -18.84 -15.67 -15.97
N LYS A 47 -19.23 -16.92 -16.22
CA LYS A 47 -18.30 -17.95 -16.72
C LYS A 47 -18.06 -17.71 -18.22
N LEU A 48 -16.81 -17.49 -18.61
CA LEU A 48 -16.40 -17.30 -20.00
C LEU A 48 -16.46 -18.64 -20.74
N ARG A 49 -17.48 -18.84 -21.59
CA ARG A 49 -17.73 -20.11 -22.29
C ARG A 49 -16.90 -20.26 -23.58
N ASP A 50 -16.58 -19.15 -24.25
CA ASP A 50 -15.96 -19.18 -25.58
C ASP A 50 -14.43 -19.14 -25.55
N ALA A 51 -13.78 -19.95 -26.40
CA ALA A 51 -12.32 -20.05 -26.50
C ALA A 51 -11.66 -18.75 -27.00
N THR A 52 -12.34 -17.97 -27.84
CA THR A 52 -11.93 -16.65 -28.34
C THR A 52 -11.99 -15.57 -27.24
N ALA A 53 -13.03 -15.61 -26.40
CA ALA A 53 -13.11 -14.75 -25.21
C ALA A 53 -12.03 -15.09 -24.18
N ARG A 54 -11.59 -16.35 -24.09
CA ARG A 54 -10.47 -16.78 -23.24
C ARG A 54 -9.11 -16.36 -23.82
N THR A 55 -8.94 -16.37 -25.14
CA THR A 55 -7.67 -16.01 -25.83
C THR A 55 -7.43 -14.51 -25.96
N ALA A 56 -8.46 -13.67 -26.13
CA ALA A 56 -8.33 -12.21 -26.01
C ALA A 56 -7.87 -11.76 -24.61
N GLU A 57 -8.17 -12.56 -23.59
CA GLU A 57 -7.77 -12.33 -22.19
C GLU A 57 -6.37 -12.91 -21.88
N HIS A 58 -5.85 -13.83 -22.72
CA HIS A 58 -4.54 -14.48 -22.56
C HIS A 58 -3.35 -13.53 -22.81
N GLY A 59 -3.46 -12.60 -23.76
CA GLY A 59 -2.33 -11.71 -24.14
C GLY A 59 -2.01 -10.61 -23.12
N ALA A 60 -2.97 -10.22 -22.27
CA ALA A 60 -2.83 -9.05 -21.39
C ALA A 60 -2.19 -9.34 -20.02
N ALA A 61 -2.20 -10.60 -19.54
CA ALA A 61 -1.68 -10.97 -18.22
C ALA A 61 -0.86 -12.26 -18.21
N HIS A 62 0.39 -12.14 -18.61
CA HIS A 62 1.47 -12.99 -18.13
C HIS A 62 2.03 -12.40 -16.83
N GLY A 63 1.33 -12.65 -15.73
CA GLY A 63 1.91 -12.71 -14.39
C GLY A 63 2.36 -14.14 -14.05
N HIS A 64 2.87 -14.34 -12.84
CA HIS A 64 3.43 -15.63 -12.36
C HIS A 64 2.44 -16.81 -12.45
N TYR A 65 1.13 -16.55 -12.50
CA TYR A 65 0.08 -17.57 -12.51
C TYR A 65 -0.39 -17.94 -13.93
N GLY A 66 0.41 -17.66 -14.97
CA GLY A 66 0.15 -18.20 -16.32
C GLY A 66 0.03 -19.74 -16.34
N ALA A 67 0.64 -20.41 -15.34
CA ALA A 67 0.52 -21.85 -15.10
C ALA A 67 -0.84 -22.29 -14.50
N HIS A 68 -1.69 -21.36 -14.03
CA HIS A 68 -2.98 -21.65 -13.41
C HIS A 68 -4.13 -21.79 -14.42
N GLY A 69 -3.82 -21.88 -15.72
CA GLY A 69 -4.83 -22.06 -16.75
C GLY A 69 -5.53 -20.77 -17.19
N PRO A 70 -6.55 -20.86 -18.06
CA PRO A 70 -7.22 -19.71 -18.65
C PRO A 70 -8.03 -18.93 -17.61
N VAL A 71 -8.27 -17.64 -17.87
CA VAL A 71 -9.31 -16.88 -17.15
C VAL A 71 -10.66 -17.51 -17.47
N LEU A 72 -11.40 -17.95 -16.44
CA LEU A 72 -12.70 -18.61 -16.62
C LEU A 72 -13.87 -17.75 -16.13
N PHE A 73 -13.64 -16.76 -15.26
CA PHE A 73 -14.70 -15.93 -14.70
C PHE A 73 -14.35 -14.46 -14.82
N ARG A 74 -15.32 -13.63 -15.20
CA ARG A 74 -15.17 -12.17 -15.29
C ARG A 74 -16.47 -11.47 -14.92
N SER A 75 -16.40 -10.39 -14.16
CA SER A 75 -17.56 -9.53 -13.90
C SER A 75 -17.88 -8.66 -15.11
N ARG A 76 -19.11 -8.13 -15.19
CA ARG A 76 -19.33 -6.87 -15.94
C ARG A 76 -18.56 -5.72 -15.25
N PRO A 77 -18.34 -4.56 -15.89
CA PRO A 77 -17.91 -3.36 -15.17
C PRO A 77 -18.81 -3.12 -13.95
N ILE A 78 -18.20 -2.87 -12.81
CA ILE A 78 -18.87 -2.61 -11.54
C ILE A 78 -18.65 -1.13 -11.22
N THR A 79 -19.73 -0.35 -11.27
CA THR A 79 -19.71 1.04 -10.79
C THR A 79 -19.67 1.04 -9.28
N ALA A 80 -18.66 1.69 -8.72
CA ALA A 80 -18.49 1.86 -7.28
C ALA A 80 -19.52 2.88 -6.74
N PRO A 81 -19.93 2.78 -5.46
CA PRO A 81 -20.86 3.75 -4.86
C PRO A 81 -20.34 5.20 -4.87
N HIS A 82 -19.02 5.35 -4.77
CA HIS A 82 -18.31 6.63 -4.85
C HIS A 82 -16.97 6.42 -5.56
N ARG A 83 -16.34 7.53 -5.96
CA ARG A 83 -14.95 7.52 -6.43
C ARG A 83 -14.01 6.92 -5.38
N PHE A 84 -13.08 6.06 -5.80
CA PHE A 84 -12.14 5.37 -4.92
C PHE A 84 -10.70 5.47 -5.43
N ASP A 85 -9.74 5.41 -4.53
CA ASP A 85 -8.32 5.39 -4.87
C ASP A 85 -7.71 3.99 -4.75
N LEU A 86 -8.28 3.17 -3.86
CA LEU A 86 -7.83 1.82 -3.58
C LEU A 86 -9.02 0.89 -3.45
N VAL A 87 -8.87 -0.33 -3.96
CA VAL A 87 -9.89 -1.37 -3.94
C VAL A 87 -9.26 -2.74 -3.67
N GLY A 88 -9.97 -3.58 -2.93
CA GLY A 88 -9.67 -5.00 -2.83
C GLY A 88 -10.93 -5.78 -2.46
N ILE A 89 -10.82 -7.11 -2.41
CA ILE A 89 -11.91 -7.98 -1.95
C ILE A 89 -11.49 -8.55 -0.60
N ALA A 90 -12.16 -8.05 0.44
CA ALA A 90 -11.93 -8.47 1.81
C ALA A 90 -12.19 -9.99 1.95
N GLY A 91 -11.27 -10.68 2.64
CA GLY A 91 -11.40 -12.11 2.94
C GLY A 91 -11.24 -13.06 1.74
N ALA A 92 -10.80 -12.56 0.59
CA ALA A 92 -10.58 -13.42 -0.57
C ALA A 92 -9.33 -14.30 -0.41
N THR A 93 -9.52 -15.60 -0.58
CA THR A 93 -8.53 -16.65 -0.24
C THR A 93 -7.78 -17.20 -1.46
N HIS A 94 -7.79 -16.47 -2.58
CA HIS A 94 -7.18 -16.92 -3.82
C HIS A 94 -6.82 -15.78 -4.76
N ALA A 95 -5.91 -16.05 -5.70
CA ALA A 95 -5.53 -15.10 -6.72
C ALA A 95 -6.73 -14.70 -7.61
N TYR A 96 -6.85 -13.39 -7.84
CA TYR A 96 -7.77 -12.76 -8.78
C TYR A 96 -7.07 -11.56 -9.40
N GLU A 97 -7.70 -10.99 -10.42
CA GLU A 97 -7.16 -9.81 -11.09
C GLU A 97 -8.21 -8.69 -11.11
N TYR A 98 -7.73 -7.46 -10.91
CA TYR A 98 -8.51 -6.24 -11.03
C TYR A 98 -8.05 -5.42 -12.22
N ARG A 99 -8.97 -4.65 -12.75
CA ARG A 99 -8.64 -3.40 -13.41
C ARG A 99 -9.64 -2.33 -12.98
N ALA A 100 -9.21 -1.08 -13.02
CA ALA A 100 -10.03 0.05 -12.62
C ALA A 100 -9.91 1.17 -13.65
N ARG A 101 -10.87 2.08 -13.64
CA ARG A 101 -10.86 3.30 -14.44
C ARG A 101 -11.71 4.38 -13.81
N ALA A 102 -11.42 5.63 -14.16
CA ALA A 102 -12.39 6.71 -14.04
C ALA A 102 -13.58 6.48 -14.99
N ALA A 103 -14.75 7.02 -14.65
CA ALA A 103 -15.96 6.91 -15.47
C ALA A 103 -15.70 7.42 -16.90
N GLY A 104 -15.99 6.59 -17.90
CA GLY A 104 -15.73 6.90 -19.32
C GLY A 104 -14.25 6.89 -19.73
N GLY A 105 -13.33 6.64 -18.80
CA GLY A 105 -11.89 6.57 -19.07
C GLY A 105 -11.42 5.23 -19.65
N GLY A 106 -10.11 5.16 -19.91
CA GLY A 106 -9.43 3.93 -20.30
C GLY A 106 -9.24 2.99 -19.11
N TRP A 107 -9.38 1.69 -19.34
CA TRP A 107 -9.06 0.68 -18.33
C TRP A 107 -7.58 0.63 -18.02
N SER A 108 -7.23 0.52 -16.74
CA SER A 108 -5.91 0.06 -16.34
C SER A 108 -5.60 -1.32 -16.95
N ARG A 109 -4.32 -1.68 -16.98
CA ARG A 109 -3.95 -3.09 -17.14
C ARG A 109 -4.57 -3.94 -16.02
N TRP A 110 -4.70 -5.23 -16.27
CA TRP A 110 -5.02 -6.20 -15.22
C TRP A 110 -3.87 -6.26 -14.20
N MET A 111 -4.22 -6.15 -12.93
CA MET A 111 -3.34 -6.19 -11.77
C MET A 111 -3.73 -7.41 -10.94
N GLU A 112 -2.74 -8.26 -10.65
CA GLU A 112 -2.93 -9.57 -10.03
C GLU A 112 -2.76 -9.48 -8.52
N ALA A 113 -3.86 -9.55 -7.79
CA ALA A 113 -3.88 -9.51 -6.33
C ALA A 113 -4.12 -10.91 -5.77
N ASP A 114 -3.45 -11.22 -4.65
CA ASP A 114 -3.57 -12.50 -3.97
C ASP A 114 -3.82 -12.28 -2.48
N ASN A 115 -4.46 -13.26 -1.83
CA ASN A 115 -4.65 -13.30 -0.37
C ASN A 115 -5.20 -12.02 0.28
N GLY A 116 -6.07 -11.27 -0.42
CA GLY A 116 -6.65 -10.05 0.13
C GLY A 116 -5.72 -8.84 0.08
N ASP A 117 -4.74 -8.82 -0.82
CA ASP A 117 -3.97 -7.60 -1.09
C ASP A 117 -4.83 -6.57 -1.84
N PRO A 118 -4.91 -5.31 -1.38
CA PRO A 118 -5.57 -4.25 -2.12
C PRO A 118 -4.72 -3.72 -3.27
N VAL A 119 -5.37 -3.11 -4.25
CA VAL A 119 -4.71 -2.43 -5.36
C VAL A 119 -5.04 -0.95 -5.35
N TYR A 120 -4.00 -0.12 -5.36
CA TYR A 120 -4.15 1.31 -5.62
C TYR A 120 -4.39 1.56 -7.11
N ALA A 121 -5.56 2.12 -7.41
CA ALA A 121 -6.05 2.42 -8.74
C ALA A 121 -5.94 3.91 -9.09
N GLY A 122 -5.89 4.80 -8.09
CA GLY A 122 -5.87 6.26 -8.28
C GLY A 122 -7.20 6.78 -8.84
N GLY A 123 -7.99 7.45 -8.00
CA GLY A 123 -9.23 8.15 -8.37
C GLY A 123 -10.08 7.54 -9.50
N SER A 124 -10.61 6.34 -9.28
CA SER A 124 -11.42 5.54 -10.20
C SER A 124 -12.87 5.45 -9.76
N ASP A 125 -13.77 5.12 -10.70
CA ASP A 125 -15.22 5.01 -10.48
C ASP A 125 -15.75 3.61 -10.80
N GLU A 126 -15.04 2.87 -11.67
CA GLU A 126 -15.41 1.52 -12.07
C GLU A 126 -14.28 0.53 -11.81
N VAL A 127 -14.65 -0.67 -11.38
CA VAL A 127 -13.75 -1.82 -11.23
C VAL A 127 -14.27 -3.00 -12.05
N GLN A 128 -13.36 -3.83 -12.54
CA GLN A 128 -13.71 -5.13 -13.08
C GLN A 128 -12.81 -6.20 -12.46
N VAL A 129 -13.41 -7.35 -12.17
CA VAL A 129 -12.73 -8.47 -11.52
C VAL A 129 -12.75 -9.70 -12.42
N ARG A 130 -11.67 -10.48 -12.40
CA ARG A 130 -11.62 -11.78 -13.09
C ARG A 130 -10.78 -12.79 -12.34
N SER A 131 -11.05 -14.07 -12.57
CA SER A 131 -10.33 -15.18 -11.94
C SER A 131 -10.22 -16.39 -12.88
N ARG A 132 -9.21 -17.22 -12.62
CA ARG A 132 -8.89 -18.40 -13.45
C ARG A 132 -9.66 -19.64 -13.04
N ASN A 133 -9.73 -19.95 -11.75
CA ASN A 133 -10.16 -21.30 -11.33
C ASN A 133 -11.57 -21.36 -10.72
N ARG A 134 -11.96 -20.33 -9.97
CA ARG A 134 -13.21 -20.30 -9.19
C ARG A 134 -13.89 -18.94 -9.28
N PRO A 135 -15.23 -18.87 -9.23
CA PRO A 135 -15.94 -17.60 -9.27
C PRO A 135 -15.57 -16.74 -8.07
N ILE A 136 -15.40 -15.45 -8.31
CA ILE A 136 -15.11 -14.46 -7.26
C ILE A 136 -16.39 -14.21 -6.46
N ARG A 137 -16.26 -14.23 -5.14
CA ARG A 137 -17.30 -13.89 -4.17
C ARG A 137 -16.68 -12.99 -3.10
N GLY A 138 -17.53 -12.35 -2.30
CA GLY A 138 -17.12 -11.51 -1.18
C GLY A 138 -17.56 -10.06 -1.35
N THR A 139 -16.89 -9.19 -0.62
CA THR A 139 -17.20 -7.76 -0.57
C THR A 139 -16.02 -6.98 -1.12
N LEU A 140 -16.29 -6.14 -2.13
CA LEU A 140 -15.36 -5.11 -2.55
C LEU A 140 -15.33 -4.05 -1.46
N HIS A 141 -14.13 -3.79 -0.96
CA HIS A 141 -13.87 -2.74 0.00
C HIS A 141 -13.03 -1.67 -0.68
N TYR A 142 -13.53 -0.45 -0.67
CA TYR A 142 -12.96 0.70 -1.34
C TYR A 142 -12.44 1.68 -0.29
N VAL A 143 -11.34 2.35 -0.62
CA VAL A 143 -10.85 3.48 0.16
C VAL A 143 -10.66 4.68 -0.76
N ASN A 144 -11.31 5.78 -0.41
CA ASN A 144 -11.12 7.10 -1.00
C ASN A 144 -10.21 7.90 -0.06
N VAL A 145 -8.96 8.11 -0.45
CA VAL A 145 -7.98 8.88 0.35
C VAL A 145 -7.95 10.36 -0.05
N ALA A 146 -8.51 10.69 -1.22
CA ALA A 146 -8.70 12.06 -1.69
C ALA A 146 -9.86 12.82 -0.97
N GLY A 147 -10.67 12.13 -0.18
CA GLY A 147 -11.82 12.70 0.54
C GLY A 147 -12.85 13.38 -0.38
N ASP A 148 -12.91 13.01 -1.65
CA ASP A 148 -13.69 13.66 -2.71
C ASP A 148 -14.90 12.82 -3.15
N THR A 149 -15.45 12.01 -2.23
CA THR A 149 -16.65 11.18 -2.48
C THR A 149 -17.90 11.99 -2.87
N THR A 150 -17.89 13.31 -2.63
CA THR A 150 -18.91 14.27 -3.07
C THR A 150 -18.26 15.42 -3.82
N THR A 151 -18.97 16.03 -4.78
CA THR A 151 -18.47 17.18 -5.55
C THR A 151 -18.08 18.35 -4.65
N ALA A 152 -18.90 18.67 -3.64
CA ALA A 152 -18.60 19.72 -2.67
C ALA A 152 -17.35 19.41 -1.84
N GLY A 153 -17.19 18.16 -1.40
CA GLY A 153 -15.99 17.70 -0.70
C GLY A 153 -14.73 17.81 -1.56
N GLY A 154 -14.82 17.42 -2.84
CA GLY A 154 -13.73 17.53 -3.80
C GLY A 154 -13.27 18.98 -4.02
N LEU A 155 -14.21 19.90 -4.26
CA LEU A 155 -13.91 21.33 -4.42
C LEU A 155 -13.24 21.92 -3.17
N LEU A 156 -13.80 21.62 -1.99
CA LEU A 156 -13.26 22.11 -0.72
C LEU A 156 -11.85 21.57 -0.44
N ASN A 157 -11.62 20.29 -0.69
CA ASN A 157 -10.31 19.67 -0.50
C ASN A 157 -9.28 20.16 -1.52
N GLY A 158 -9.70 20.43 -2.76
CA GLY A 158 -8.87 21.08 -3.77
C GLY A 158 -8.40 22.46 -3.32
N LEU A 159 -9.34 23.29 -2.84
CA LEU A 159 -9.03 24.62 -2.30
C LEU A 159 -8.04 24.54 -1.12
N ARG A 160 -8.32 23.66 -0.16
CA ARG A 160 -7.44 23.42 1.00
C ARG A 160 -6.04 22.95 0.58
N SER A 161 -5.95 22.07 -0.42
CA SER A 161 -4.66 21.59 -0.92
C SER A 161 -3.84 22.71 -1.58
N ALA A 162 -4.50 23.59 -2.33
CA ALA A 162 -3.85 24.75 -2.94
C ALA A 162 -3.32 25.74 -1.89
N VAL A 163 -4.15 26.10 -0.90
CA VAL A 163 -3.74 26.99 0.21
C VAL A 163 -2.58 26.41 1.00
N ASN A 164 -2.66 25.12 1.36
CA ASN A 164 -1.58 24.48 2.10
C ASN A 164 -0.27 24.41 1.32
N SER A 165 -0.34 24.14 0.01
CA SER A 165 0.86 24.11 -0.85
C SER A 165 1.58 25.46 -0.85
N ALA A 166 0.83 26.57 -0.85
CA ALA A 166 1.41 27.91 -0.72
C ALA A 166 2.06 28.12 0.66
N VAL A 167 1.40 27.74 1.76
CA VAL A 167 1.93 27.85 3.13
C VAL A 167 3.22 27.04 3.31
N VAL A 168 3.24 25.79 2.85
CA VAL A 168 4.41 24.90 2.92
C VAL A 168 5.57 25.47 2.09
N THR A 169 5.30 25.98 0.90
CA THR A 169 6.34 26.58 0.04
C THR A 169 6.95 27.82 0.69
N LEU A 170 6.13 28.69 1.29
CA LEU A 170 6.60 29.90 1.98
C LEU A 170 7.40 29.60 3.26
N ALA A 171 7.11 28.49 3.93
CA ALA A 171 7.81 28.05 5.13
C ALA A 171 9.14 27.31 4.84
N GLY A 172 9.37 26.90 3.59
CA GLY A 172 10.49 26.04 3.19
C GLY A 172 11.77 26.80 2.81
N THR A 173 12.46 27.39 3.79
CA THR A 173 13.91 27.70 3.69
C THR A 173 14.63 27.04 4.86
N ALA A 174 15.73 26.32 4.59
CA ALA A 174 16.74 25.75 5.52
C ALA A 174 16.47 24.29 6.00
N VAL A 175 17.38 23.28 6.04
CA VAL A 175 18.76 22.95 5.55
C VAL A 175 18.92 21.39 5.75
N PRO A 176 20.12 20.78 5.84
CA PRO A 176 21.13 20.34 4.86
C PRO A 176 21.14 18.81 4.61
N ASP A 177 22.07 18.37 3.77
CA ASP A 177 22.39 16.97 3.41
C ASP A 177 23.64 16.43 4.19
N ALA A 178 23.75 15.09 4.27
CA ALA A 178 24.90 14.23 4.69
C ALA A 178 25.27 14.18 6.21
N SER A 179 25.79 13.10 6.84
CA SER A 179 26.65 11.97 6.44
C SER A 179 26.67 10.78 7.47
N ALA A 180 27.45 9.74 7.14
CA ALA A 180 27.55 8.33 7.55
C ALA A 180 27.81 7.94 9.02
N ALA A 181 26.95 7.04 9.51
CA ALA A 181 27.20 5.72 10.12
C ALA A 181 25.94 4.89 9.76
N ALA A 182 25.71 3.66 10.24
CA ALA A 182 24.36 3.05 10.13
C ALA A 182 23.35 3.74 11.07
N ARG A 183 23.26 5.07 10.98
CA ARG A 183 22.23 5.90 11.60
C ARG A 183 20.87 5.42 11.08
N GLU A 184 19.92 5.32 12.00
CA GLU A 184 18.52 5.04 11.70
C GLU A 184 18.09 5.75 10.41
N PRO A 185 17.60 5.04 9.39
CA PRO A 185 17.15 5.68 8.17
C PRO A 185 16.04 6.68 8.48
N ASP A 186 16.05 7.85 7.85
CA ASP A 186 14.92 8.77 7.94
C ASP A 186 13.66 8.06 7.43
N PHE A 187 12.71 7.88 8.35
CA PHE A 187 11.44 7.24 8.08
C PHE A 187 10.36 8.30 7.99
N ILE A 188 9.49 8.17 6.99
CA ILE A 188 8.20 8.85 7.01
C ILE A 188 7.35 8.13 8.06
N THR A 189 7.14 8.79 9.18
CA THR A 189 6.42 8.30 10.35
C THR A 189 4.93 8.13 10.08
N ARG A 190 4.26 7.39 10.97
CA ARG A 190 2.80 7.24 10.97
C ARG A 190 2.04 8.57 11.02
N GLY A 191 2.56 9.55 11.74
CA GLY A 191 1.99 10.89 11.77
C GLY A 191 2.08 11.55 10.40
N GLU A 192 3.27 11.51 9.79
CA GLU A 192 3.55 12.12 8.50
C GLU A 192 2.80 11.47 7.35
N TRP A 193 2.52 10.16 7.35
CA TRP A 193 1.66 9.54 6.34
C TRP A 193 0.15 9.57 6.67
N GLY A 194 -0.23 10.12 7.83
CA GLY A 194 -1.62 10.44 8.16
C GLY A 194 -2.37 9.40 9.01
N ALA A 195 -1.68 8.36 9.48
CA ALA A 195 -2.26 7.30 10.32
C ALA A 195 -2.87 7.84 11.61
N ASN A 196 -2.24 8.84 12.23
CA ASN A 196 -2.58 9.30 13.57
C ASN A 196 -3.79 10.24 13.60
N ARG A 197 -4.33 10.60 12.43
CA ARG A 197 -5.48 11.50 12.30
C ARG A 197 -6.70 10.95 13.03
N ARG A 198 -7.46 11.84 13.67
CA ARG A 198 -8.69 11.48 14.40
C ARG A 198 -9.78 10.95 13.47
N GLN A 199 -9.94 11.60 12.32
CA GLN A 199 -10.88 11.22 11.27
C GLN A 199 -10.11 10.80 10.02
N GLY A 200 -10.53 9.71 9.39
CA GLY A 200 -9.87 9.18 8.19
C GLY A 200 -8.45 8.64 8.39
N GLY A 201 -7.93 8.59 9.62
CA GLY A 201 -6.63 7.97 9.94
C GLY A 201 -6.69 6.45 9.97
N CYS A 202 -5.60 5.81 10.38
CA CYS A 202 -5.48 4.37 10.55
C CYS A 202 -4.71 4.10 11.86
N LYS A 203 -5.41 4.14 13.00
CA LYS A 203 -4.85 3.80 14.30
C LYS A 203 -4.96 2.29 14.53
N PRO A 204 -3.95 1.63 15.14
CA PRO A 204 -4.04 0.20 15.41
C PRO A 204 -5.26 -0.10 16.30
N ARG A 205 -5.88 -1.27 16.13
CA ARG A 205 -7.00 -1.73 16.98
C ARG A 205 -6.52 -2.07 18.38
N ASP A 206 -5.38 -2.73 18.46
CA ASP A 206 -4.80 -3.23 19.69
C ASP A 206 -3.34 -2.83 19.84
N LYS A 207 -2.79 -3.10 21.03
CA LYS A 207 -1.36 -2.91 21.29
C LYS A 207 -0.54 -3.89 20.44
N PRO A 208 0.63 -3.48 19.94
CA PRO A 208 1.45 -4.34 19.10
C PRO A 208 2.13 -5.45 19.91
N ASP A 209 2.08 -6.65 19.38
CA ASP A 209 2.84 -7.77 19.90
C ASP A 209 4.31 -7.73 19.46
N MET A 210 5.18 -8.31 20.28
CA MET A 210 6.61 -8.35 20.08
C MET A 210 7.06 -9.79 19.78
N GLY A 211 7.87 -9.95 18.76
CA GLY A 211 8.47 -11.21 18.38
C GLY A 211 10.00 -11.13 18.44
N ARG A 212 10.64 -11.81 17.49
CA ARG A 212 12.08 -11.70 17.27
C ARG A 212 12.33 -11.58 15.78
N VAL A 213 13.22 -10.70 15.35
CA VAL A 213 13.64 -10.70 13.94
C VAL A 213 14.75 -11.73 13.77
N LYS A 214 14.51 -12.73 12.91
CA LYS A 214 15.53 -13.67 12.44
C LYS A 214 15.83 -13.52 10.95
N ALA A 215 14.90 -12.92 10.20
CA ALA A 215 15.01 -12.69 8.76
C ALA A 215 14.11 -11.54 8.29
N GLY A 216 14.43 -10.96 7.13
CA GLY A 216 13.65 -9.95 6.43
C GLY A 216 12.91 -10.53 5.22
N VAL A 217 11.61 -10.25 5.11
CA VAL A 217 10.75 -10.65 4.00
C VAL A 217 10.48 -9.45 3.11
N ILE A 218 10.82 -9.56 1.82
CA ILE A 218 10.53 -8.54 0.81
C ILE A 218 9.21 -8.87 0.14
N HIS A 219 8.34 -7.86 0.08
CA HIS A 219 7.03 -7.88 -0.57
C HIS A 219 6.94 -6.85 -1.69
N HIS A 220 5.86 -6.93 -2.49
CA HIS A 220 5.33 -5.80 -3.25
C HIS A 220 3.88 -5.55 -2.84
N THR A 221 3.31 -4.39 -3.18
CA THR A 221 1.90 -4.06 -2.81
C THR A 221 0.90 -4.28 -3.95
N VAL A 222 1.34 -4.79 -5.10
CA VAL A 222 0.53 -4.98 -6.32
C VAL A 222 -0.10 -3.68 -6.88
N SER A 223 0.32 -2.53 -6.34
CA SER A 223 -0.24 -1.24 -6.72
C SER A 223 0.19 -0.81 -8.13
N SER A 224 -0.52 0.16 -8.72
CA SER A 224 -0.01 0.88 -9.89
C SER A 224 1.41 1.40 -9.63
N ASN A 225 2.21 1.57 -10.69
CA ASN A 225 3.59 2.07 -10.60
C ASN A 225 3.73 3.52 -11.10
N ASP A 226 2.61 4.16 -11.43
CA ASP A 226 2.58 5.45 -12.13
C ASP A 226 2.16 6.60 -11.20
N TYR A 227 2.06 6.34 -9.90
CA TYR A 227 1.82 7.33 -8.85
C TYR A 227 2.96 8.36 -8.72
N SER A 228 2.62 9.60 -8.44
CA SER A 228 3.53 10.68 -8.04
C SER A 228 4.02 10.50 -6.60
N GLU A 229 5.08 11.21 -6.22
CA GLU A 229 5.62 11.15 -4.85
C GLU A 229 4.63 11.69 -3.81
N ALA A 230 3.85 12.71 -4.18
CA ALA A 230 2.82 13.30 -3.33
C ALA A 230 1.65 12.34 -3.01
N GLU A 231 1.37 11.37 -3.88
CA GLU A 231 0.29 10.39 -3.68
C GLU A 231 0.68 9.28 -2.70
N VAL A 232 1.99 9.01 -2.53
CA VAL A 232 2.47 7.84 -1.77
C VAL A 232 1.94 7.77 -0.33
N PRO A 233 1.90 8.87 0.45
CA PRO A 233 1.29 8.80 1.77
C PRO A 233 -0.18 8.38 1.76
N GLY A 234 -0.93 8.79 0.73
CA GLY A 234 -2.30 8.34 0.50
C GLY A 234 -2.37 6.84 0.16
N ILE A 235 -1.42 6.33 -0.63
CA ILE A 235 -1.30 4.89 -0.92
C ILE A 235 -1.08 4.09 0.38
N VAL A 236 -0.13 4.52 1.22
CA VAL A 236 0.16 3.85 2.51
C VAL A 236 -1.06 3.88 3.43
N LEU A 237 -1.74 5.03 3.52
CA LEU A 237 -2.97 5.16 4.30
C LEU A 237 -4.09 4.25 3.78
N GLY A 238 -4.28 4.19 2.47
CA GLY A 238 -5.28 3.32 1.82
C GLY A 238 -5.03 1.84 2.11
N ILE A 239 -3.78 1.39 1.98
CA ILE A 239 -3.37 0.01 2.31
C ILE A 239 -3.66 -0.27 3.79
N CYS A 240 -3.28 0.64 4.69
CA CYS A 240 -3.54 0.48 6.12
C CYS A 240 -5.03 0.33 6.43
N ARG A 241 -5.86 1.21 5.86
CA ARG A 241 -7.32 1.20 6.07
C ARG A 241 -7.95 -0.07 5.51
N PHE A 242 -7.55 -0.51 4.32
CA PHE A 242 -8.01 -1.79 3.79
C PHE A 242 -7.61 -2.98 4.67
N HIS A 243 -6.35 -3.05 5.11
CA HIS A 243 -5.91 -4.14 5.99
C HIS A 243 -6.69 -4.15 7.31
N ARG A 244 -6.97 -2.97 7.89
CA ARG A 244 -7.64 -2.85 9.19
C ARG A 244 -9.16 -3.01 9.13
N ASN A 245 -9.79 -2.46 8.10
CA ASN A 245 -11.25 -2.33 8.00
C ASN A 245 -11.82 -3.36 7.02
N GLY A 246 -11.13 -3.64 5.91
CA GLY A 246 -11.49 -4.70 4.97
C GLY A 246 -11.08 -6.08 5.48
N ASN A 247 -9.78 -6.31 5.70
CA ASN A 247 -9.29 -7.62 6.17
C ASN A 247 -9.49 -7.85 7.67
N GLY A 248 -9.87 -6.82 8.43
CA GLY A 248 -10.10 -6.92 9.88
C GLY A 248 -8.83 -7.05 10.72
N TRP A 249 -7.65 -6.77 10.17
CA TRP A 249 -6.39 -6.83 10.92
C TRP A 249 -6.28 -5.69 11.93
N ASP A 250 -5.35 -5.81 12.87
CA ASP A 250 -5.15 -4.76 13.88
C ASP A 250 -4.64 -3.46 13.23
N ASP A 251 -3.81 -3.58 12.20
CA ASP A 251 -3.08 -2.48 11.55
C ASP A 251 -2.58 -2.92 10.16
N ILE A 252 -1.86 -2.03 9.46
CA ILE A 252 -1.11 -2.38 8.24
C ILE A 252 -0.18 -3.57 8.49
N GLY A 253 -0.18 -4.53 7.56
CA GLY A 253 0.49 -5.82 7.78
C GLY A 253 2.01 -5.79 7.69
N TYR A 254 2.57 -4.83 6.95
CA TYR A 254 4.01 -4.68 6.75
C TYR A 254 4.62 -3.83 7.87
N ASN A 255 5.86 -4.14 8.27
CA ASN A 255 6.59 -3.31 9.23
C ASN A 255 7.08 -2.01 8.57
N ALA A 256 7.46 -2.07 7.29
CA ALA A 256 7.89 -0.92 6.52
C ALA A 256 7.39 -1.00 5.07
N LEU A 257 7.31 0.15 4.40
CA LEU A 257 7.04 0.23 2.97
C LEU A 257 8.09 1.12 2.30
N VAL A 258 8.43 0.84 1.05
CA VAL A 258 9.40 1.62 0.27
C VAL A 258 8.83 1.97 -1.10
N ASP A 259 8.81 3.25 -1.43
CA ASP A 259 8.27 3.73 -2.71
C ASP A 259 9.31 3.77 -3.84
N ARG A 260 8.85 4.10 -5.06
CA ARG A 260 9.73 4.21 -6.23
C ARG A 260 10.73 5.37 -6.17
N PHE A 261 10.51 6.33 -5.27
CA PHE A 261 11.38 7.49 -4.99
C PHE A 261 12.41 7.19 -3.90
N GLY A 262 12.30 6.03 -3.24
CA GLY A 262 13.24 5.52 -2.26
C GLY A 262 12.94 5.99 -0.83
N ASN A 263 11.77 6.59 -0.58
CA ASN A 263 11.34 6.92 0.77
C ASN A 263 10.94 5.65 1.52
N VAL A 264 11.22 5.61 2.82
CA VAL A 264 10.88 4.49 3.69
C VAL A 264 9.79 4.94 4.66
N TYR A 265 8.65 4.27 4.63
CA TYR A 265 7.50 4.57 5.48
C TYR A 265 7.44 3.60 6.64
N GLN A 266 7.21 4.14 7.83
CA GLN A 266 6.86 3.33 8.99
C GLN A 266 5.51 2.67 8.76
N GLY A 267 5.47 1.34 8.65
CA GLY A 267 4.24 0.57 8.56
C GLY A 267 3.63 0.35 9.96
N ARG A 268 3.59 -0.91 10.39
CA ARG A 268 2.92 -1.34 11.64
C ARG A 268 3.37 -0.56 12.88
N ALA A 269 2.41 -0.15 13.70
CA ALA A 269 2.65 0.61 14.93
C ALA A 269 3.43 -0.21 15.97
N GLY A 270 4.16 0.47 16.87
CA GLY A 270 4.95 -0.17 17.93
C GLY A 270 6.44 0.15 17.93
N GLY A 271 6.90 0.92 16.94
CA GLY A 271 8.27 1.44 16.86
C GLY A 271 9.15 0.66 15.88
N MET A 272 9.82 1.37 14.98
CA MET A 272 10.62 0.78 13.91
C MET A 272 11.82 -0.03 14.42
N SER A 273 12.41 0.36 15.55
CA SER A 273 13.54 -0.34 16.16
C SER A 273 13.15 -1.66 16.83
N ARG A 274 11.88 -1.80 17.24
CA ARG A 274 11.38 -2.96 17.99
C ARG A 274 10.96 -4.12 17.09
N PRO A 275 11.00 -5.38 17.56
CA PRO A 275 10.62 -6.55 16.76
C PRO A 275 9.08 -6.71 16.72
N VAL A 276 8.37 -5.68 16.25
CA VAL A 276 6.90 -5.69 16.13
C VAL A 276 6.47 -6.80 15.17
N ILE A 277 5.53 -7.63 15.61
CA ILE A 277 4.98 -8.73 14.80
C ILE A 277 4.10 -8.15 13.69
N GLY A 278 4.41 -8.49 12.44
CA GLY A 278 3.63 -8.13 11.24
C GLY A 278 2.46 -9.07 10.97
N ALA A 279 1.73 -8.81 9.88
CA ALA A 279 0.70 -9.69 9.33
C ALA A 279 0.97 -9.95 7.83
N HIS A 280 2.24 -10.00 7.44
CA HIS A 280 2.66 -9.97 6.04
C HIS A 280 3.00 -11.36 5.48
N ALA A 281 3.42 -12.32 6.31
CA ALA A 281 3.80 -13.67 5.91
C ALA A 281 3.29 -14.68 6.93
N GLU A 282 2.13 -15.28 6.63
CA GLU A 282 1.46 -16.26 7.49
C GLU A 282 2.40 -17.41 7.85
N GLY A 283 2.37 -17.84 9.11
CA GLY A 283 3.24 -18.90 9.61
C GLY A 283 4.57 -18.40 10.18
N VAL A 284 5.06 -17.21 9.79
CA VAL A 284 6.42 -16.74 10.13
C VAL A 284 6.52 -15.29 10.62
N ASN A 285 5.40 -14.58 10.76
CA ASN A 285 5.37 -13.18 11.24
C ASN A 285 6.08 -12.97 12.58
N THR A 286 5.99 -13.92 13.51
CA THR A 286 6.60 -13.80 14.85
C THR A 286 8.14 -13.83 14.85
N GLN A 287 8.73 -14.23 13.71
CA GLN A 287 10.17 -14.44 13.54
C GLN A 287 10.79 -13.55 12.45
N THR A 288 10.01 -12.65 11.85
CA THR A 288 10.43 -11.91 10.66
C THR A 288 10.02 -10.44 10.72
N THR A 289 10.71 -9.63 9.93
CA THR A 289 10.27 -8.26 9.59
C THR A 289 9.92 -8.19 8.11
N GLY A 290 8.80 -7.54 7.78
CA GLY A 290 8.31 -7.42 6.41
C GLY A 290 8.46 -6.01 5.87
N VAL A 291 9.04 -5.88 4.68
CA VAL A 291 9.12 -4.62 3.93
C VAL A 291 8.45 -4.76 2.56
N ALA A 292 7.49 -3.89 2.26
CA ALA A 292 6.79 -3.90 0.98
C ALA A 292 7.30 -2.82 0.03
N ALA A 293 7.68 -3.21 -1.18
CA ALA A 293 7.92 -2.30 -2.28
C ALA A 293 6.59 -1.81 -2.86
N ILE A 294 6.29 -0.52 -2.77
CA ILE A 294 5.02 0.04 -3.26
C ILE A 294 4.99 -0.03 -4.79
N GLY A 295 4.08 -0.84 -5.33
CA GLY A 295 3.93 -1.07 -6.75
C GLY A 295 3.85 -2.56 -7.13
N ASP A 296 3.87 -2.83 -8.43
CA ASP A 296 3.86 -4.19 -9.00
C ASP A 296 5.13 -4.44 -9.84
N PHE A 297 5.99 -5.31 -9.32
CA PHE A 297 7.26 -5.71 -9.92
C PHE A 297 7.22 -7.09 -10.61
N THR A 298 6.04 -7.53 -11.02
CA THR A 298 5.89 -8.74 -11.85
C THR A 298 6.57 -8.55 -13.20
N ARG A 299 6.36 -7.40 -13.84
CA ARG A 299 6.95 -7.07 -15.16
C ARG A 299 7.88 -5.87 -15.14
N LYS A 300 7.57 -4.85 -14.33
CA LYS A 300 8.38 -3.62 -14.22
C LYS A 300 9.56 -3.86 -13.28
N ARG A 301 10.73 -3.36 -13.64
CA ARG A 301 11.91 -3.44 -12.78
C ARG A 301 11.82 -2.36 -11.70
N PRO A 302 12.11 -2.68 -10.42
CA PRO A 302 12.18 -1.66 -9.37
C PRO A 302 13.23 -0.60 -9.67
N SER A 303 12.91 0.66 -9.36
CA SER A 303 13.85 1.78 -9.54
C SER A 303 15.11 1.59 -8.69
N ARG A 304 16.21 2.24 -9.06
CA ARG A 304 17.43 2.23 -8.23
C ARG A 304 17.18 2.88 -6.86
N LYS A 305 16.33 3.90 -6.80
CA LYS A 305 15.94 4.60 -5.57
C LYS A 305 15.20 3.66 -4.61
N LEU A 306 14.20 2.92 -5.11
CA LEU A 306 13.48 1.90 -4.33
C LEU A 306 14.43 0.83 -3.79
N GLN A 307 15.31 0.29 -4.64
CA GLN A 307 16.30 -0.70 -4.21
C GLN A 307 17.17 -0.16 -3.07
N ARG A 308 17.59 1.11 -3.13
CA ARG A 308 18.35 1.74 -2.03
C ARG A 308 17.52 1.86 -0.75
N GLY A 309 16.24 2.24 -0.83
CA GLY A 309 15.36 2.28 0.34
C GLY A 309 15.21 0.91 1.01
N LEU A 310 15.00 -0.15 0.22
CA LEU A 310 14.97 -1.54 0.74
C LEU A 310 16.29 -1.92 1.42
N ILE A 311 17.43 -1.61 0.79
CA ILE A 311 18.75 -1.93 1.34
C ILE A 311 18.99 -1.16 2.66
N ARG A 312 18.65 0.13 2.72
CA ARG A 312 18.82 0.94 3.95
C ARG A 312 17.98 0.40 5.10
N TYR A 313 16.70 0.12 4.85
CA TYR A 313 15.80 -0.43 5.88
C TYR A 313 16.29 -1.81 6.36
N LEU A 314 16.58 -2.73 5.44
CA LEU A 314 16.98 -4.09 5.80
C LEU A 314 18.33 -4.14 6.51
N ALA A 315 19.30 -3.33 6.07
CA ALA A 315 20.61 -3.29 6.72
C ALA A 315 20.46 -2.82 8.18
N TRP A 316 19.84 -1.66 8.37
CA TRP A 316 19.58 -1.13 9.71
C TRP A 316 18.78 -2.10 10.58
N LYS A 317 17.68 -2.66 10.05
CA LYS A 317 16.79 -3.50 10.84
C LYS A 317 17.45 -4.81 11.26
N LEU A 318 18.26 -5.42 10.39
CA LEU A 318 18.97 -6.65 10.70
C LEU A 318 20.13 -6.40 11.66
N GLU A 319 20.86 -5.29 11.49
CA GLU A 319 21.95 -4.87 12.36
C GLU A 319 21.48 -4.66 13.81
N ILE A 320 20.44 -3.84 14.03
CA ILE A 320 19.89 -3.63 15.38
C ILE A 320 19.25 -4.90 15.99
N SER A 321 18.98 -5.91 15.16
CA SER A 321 18.44 -7.19 15.60
C SER A 321 19.53 -8.25 15.85
N GLY A 322 20.80 -7.93 15.61
CA GLY A 322 21.93 -8.87 15.72
C GLY A 322 21.86 -10.01 14.69
N VAL A 323 21.27 -9.76 13.51
CA VAL A 323 21.06 -10.77 12.48
C VAL A 323 22.01 -10.51 11.30
N PRO A 324 22.87 -11.47 10.93
CA PRO A 324 23.74 -11.32 9.78
C PRO A 324 22.93 -11.30 8.47
N ALA A 325 23.21 -10.36 7.58
CA ALA A 325 22.51 -10.25 6.30
C ALA A 325 22.81 -11.40 5.33
N GLU A 326 24.02 -11.97 5.42
CA GLU A 326 24.43 -13.15 4.68
C GLU A 326 24.09 -14.44 5.41
N GLY A 327 24.02 -15.53 4.64
CA GLY A 327 23.70 -16.85 5.19
C GLY A 327 22.21 -17.20 5.20
N SER A 328 21.86 -18.05 6.17
CA SER A 328 20.56 -18.69 6.30
C SER A 328 20.17 -18.85 7.77
N THR A 329 18.87 -18.87 8.03
CA THR A 329 18.30 -19.11 9.36
C THR A 329 17.19 -20.15 9.29
N HIS A 330 16.74 -20.61 10.46
CA HIS A 330 15.59 -21.50 10.59
C HIS A 330 14.41 -20.75 11.22
N LEU A 331 13.25 -20.82 10.56
CA LEU A 331 11.98 -20.30 11.06
C LEU A 331 11.09 -21.48 11.46
N LYS A 332 10.42 -21.37 12.61
CA LYS A 332 9.37 -22.32 13.01
C LYS A 332 8.02 -21.88 12.44
N SER A 333 7.34 -22.74 11.69
CA SER A 333 6.02 -22.46 11.13
C SER A 333 4.94 -22.48 12.21
N THR A 334 4.06 -21.48 12.24
CA THR A 334 2.80 -21.54 13.00
C THR A 334 1.66 -22.17 12.19
N GLY A 335 1.92 -22.59 10.95
CA GLY A 335 0.92 -23.11 10.01
C GLY A 335 0.06 -22.01 9.39
N GLY A 336 -0.96 -22.44 8.63
CA GLY A 336 -1.92 -21.58 7.94
C GLY A 336 -2.16 -22.02 6.49
N PRO A 337 -3.30 -21.67 5.88
CA PRO A 337 -3.67 -22.10 4.52
C PRO A 337 -2.69 -21.64 3.42
N SER A 338 -2.00 -20.52 3.60
CA SER A 338 -1.03 -20.02 2.62
C SER A 338 0.40 -20.52 2.90
N GLN A 339 0.66 -21.10 4.07
CA GLN A 339 1.99 -21.49 4.50
C GLN A 339 2.38 -22.86 3.92
N LYS A 340 3.58 -22.95 3.34
CA LYS A 340 4.10 -24.16 2.68
C LYS A 340 4.59 -25.22 3.67
N THR A 341 5.06 -24.81 4.84
CA THR A 341 5.61 -25.72 5.86
C THR A 341 4.58 -25.98 6.97
N PRO A 342 4.27 -27.24 7.32
CA PRO A 342 3.31 -27.59 8.36
C PRO A 342 3.59 -26.92 9.72
N LYS A 343 2.52 -26.75 10.52
CA LYS A 343 2.61 -26.17 11.86
C LYS A 343 3.59 -26.95 12.73
N GLY A 344 4.49 -26.24 13.42
CA GLY A 344 5.48 -26.81 14.34
C GLY A 344 6.82 -27.16 13.69
N GLU A 345 6.83 -27.39 12.37
CA GLU A 345 8.05 -27.71 11.62
C GLU A 345 8.95 -26.49 11.39
N ARG A 346 10.20 -26.76 11.02
CA ARG A 346 11.22 -25.73 10.75
C ARG A 346 11.55 -25.69 9.27
N MET A 347 11.67 -24.47 8.74
CA MET A 347 12.11 -24.23 7.37
C MET A 347 13.43 -23.46 7.37
N ARG A 348 14.37 -23.87 6.51
CA ARG A 348 15.61 -23.14 6.30
C ARG A 348 15.41 -22.09 5.20
N VAL A 349 15.63 -20.83 5.52
CA VAL A 349 15.52 -19.70 4.58
C VAL A 349 16.81 -18.92 4.52
N LYS A 350 16.99 -18.10 3.48
CA LYS A 350 18.01 -17.05 3.48
C LYS A 350 17.58 -15.93 4.41
N THR A 351 18.53 -15.22 5.03
CA THR A 351 18.20 -14.16 6.00
C THR A 351 17.40 -13.01 5.39
N ILE A 352 17.52 -12.78 4.08
CA ILE A 352 16.64 -11.91 3.29
C ILE A 352 16.03 -12.74 2.16
N PHE A 353 14.70 -12.79 2.06
CA PHE A 353 13.99 -13.61 1.08
C PHE A 353 12.68 -12.96 0.59
N ASN A 354 12.09 -13.47 -0.50
CA ASN A 354 10.77 -13.02 -0.98
C ASN A 354 9.65 -13.80 -0.30
N HIS A 355 8.48 -13.19 -0.15
CA HIS A 355 7.30 -13.83 0.44
C HIS A 355 7.00 -15.24 -0.12
N GLY A 356 7.09 -15.43 -1.43
CA GLY A 356 6.88 -16.73 -2.10
C GLY A 356 7.83 -17.86 -1.68
N THR A 357 8.88 -17.58 -0.89
CA THR A 357 9.73 -18.62 -0.31
C THR A 357 8.97 -19.45 0.73
N THR A 358 8.11 -18.83 1.53
CA THR A 358 7.40 -19.48 2.64
C THR A 358 5.91 -19.65 2.38
N ASN A 359 5.31 -18.82 1.53
CA ASN A 359 3.87 -18.84 1.29
C ASN A 359 3.54 -19.12 -0.18
N TYR A 360 2.33 -19.63 -0.44
CA TYR A 360 1.78 -19.79 -1.79
C TYR A 360 1.41 -18.43 -2.37
N THR A 361 2.40 -17.75 -2.94
CA THR A 361 2.24 -16.42 -3.55
C THR A 361 3.35 -16.13 -4.55
N ALA A 362 3.07 -15.30 -5.54
CA ALA A 362 4.03 -14.73 -6.47
C ALA A 362 4.81 -13.51 -5.93
N CYS A 363 4.39 -12.98 -4.79
CA CYS A 363 5.01 -11.82 -4.16
C CYS A 363 6.51 -12.10 -3.87
N ALA A 364 7.45 -11.24 -4.24
CA ALA A 364 7.34 -9.81 -4.56
C ALA A 364 7.30 -9.47 -6.06
N GLY A 365 6.97 -10.42 -6.93
CA GLY A 365 6.96 -10.25 -8.38
C GLY A 365 8.30 -10.59 -9.05
N ALA A 366 8.23 -11.09 -10.30
CA ALA A 366 9.36 -11.73 -10.97
C ALA A 366 10.60 -10.83 -11.12
N ARG A 367 10.42 -9.53 -11.39
CA ARG A 367 11.56 -8.61 -11.55
C ARG A 367 12.22 -8.26 -10.23
N LEU A 368 11.46 -8.11 -9.15
CA LEU A 368 12.04 -7.86 -7.82
C LEU A 368 12.68 -9.13 -7.26
N ASN A 369 12.05 -10.30 -7.42
CA ASN A 369 12.62 -11.58 -6.99
C ASN A 369 14.02 -11.83 -7.59
N LYS A 370 14.23 -11.52 -8.88
CA LYS A 370 15.55 -11.61 -9.54
C LYS A 370 16.62 -10.70 -8.91
N LEU A 371 16.23 -9.61 -8.24
CA LEU A 371 17.16 -8.66 -7.62
C LEU A 371 17.48 -8.98 -6.17
N ILE A 372 16.73 -9.84 -5.49
CA ILE A 372 16.91 -10.15 -4.06
C ILE A 372 18.32 -10.66 -3.73
N PRO A 373 18.96 -11.55 -4.50
CA PRO A 373 20.33 -11.94 -4.23
C PRO A 373 21.31 -10.76 -4.24
N LYS A 374 21.10 -9.78 -5.14
CA LYS A 374 21.91 -8.55 -5.20
C LYS A 374 21.61 -7.62 -4.03
N ILE A 375 20.34 -7.47 -3.63
CA ILE A 375 19.95 -6.70 -2.45
C ILE A 375 20.61 -7.29 -1.21
N ARG A 376 20.57 -8.62 -1.03
CA ARG A 376 21.19 -9.30 0.12
C ARG A 376 22.67 -8.99 0.25
N ARG A 377 23.45 -9.13 -0.84
CA ARG A 377 24.89 -8.78 -0.84
C ARG A 377 25.11 -7.30 -0.50
N LYS A 378 24.28 -6.39 -1.02
CA LYS A 378 24.40 -4.96 -0.72
C LYS A 378 24.03 -4.60 0.72
N VAL A 379 23.11 -5.36 1.34
CA VAL A 379 22.79 -5.22 2.77
C VAL A 379 23.97 -5.72 3.59
N ALA A 380 24.54 -6.87 3.27
CA ALA A 380 25.72 -7.41 3.95
C ALA A 380 26.90 -6.43 3.93
N ASN A 381 27.29 -5.95 2.74
CA ASN A 381 28.35 -4.94 2.61
C ASN A 381 28.10 -3.64 3.39
N ARG A 382 26.86 -3.37 3.82
CA ARG A 382 26.51 -2.19 4.61
C ARG A 382 26.59 -2.43 6.12
N ILE A 383 26.32 -3.65 6.58
CA ILE A 383 26.42 -4.03 8.00
C ILE A 383 27.89 -4.22 8.39
N GLY A 384 28.75 -4.59 7.43
CA GLY A 384 30.10 -5.09 7.69
C GLY A 384 30.11 -6.61 7.69
#